data_AF-A0A101TE13-F1
#
_entry.id   AF-A0A101TE13-F1
#
_cell.length_a   1.000
_cell.length_b   1.000
_cell.length_c   1.000
_cell.angle_alpha   90.00
_cell.angle_beta   90.00
_cell.angle_gamma   90.00
#
_symmetry.space_group_name_H-M   'P 1'
#
loop_
_entity.id
_entity.type
_entity.pdbx_description
1 polymer ?
#
loop_
_entity_poly.entity_id
_entity_poly.type
_entity_poly.pdbx_seq_one_letter_code
_entity_poly.pdbx_strand_id
1 'polypeptide(L)'
;MRRSVLLVPVAGGGLWSVRAGGVRWVCGFTDEAALARFALHQAPGDQPLDYAALLGARIVDELVPALGEPAGLAVDIATEDGAMFFPPVAGIVPDAVAVDAGPAGEVRS
;
A
#
# COMPACT_ATOMS: atom_id res chain seq x y z
N MET A 1 12.32 -0.70 0.95
CA MET A 1 10.91 -0.43 1.27
C MET A 1 10.75 0.30 2.60
N ARG A 2 10.98 -0.31 3.78
CA ARG A 2 10.58 0.33 5.07
C ARG A 2 11.26 1.68 5.35
N ARG A 3 12.52 1.82 4.91
CA ARG A 3 13.30 3.07 5.00
C ARG A 3 13.20 3.96 3.75
N SER A 4 12.47 3.53 2.74
CA SER A 4 12.28 4.27 1.50
C SER A 4 11.15 5.27 1.69
N VAL A 5 11.33 6.49 1.18
CA VAL A 5 10.22 7.44 1.05
C VAL A 5 9.39 7.01 -0.13
N LEU A 6 8.07 6.98 0.06
CA LEU A 6 7.08 6.65 -0.96
C LEU A 6 6.09 7.80 -1.05
N LEU A 7 5.75 8.17 -2.28
CA LEU A 7 4.70 9.13 -2.59
C LEU A 7 3.38 8.37 -2.59
N VAL A 8 2.51 8.70 -1.64
CA VAL A 8 1.18 8.08 -1.52
C VAL A 8 0.16 9.10 -1.98
N PRO A 9 -0.55 8.86 -3.09
CA PRO A 9 -1.59 9.78 -3.52
C PRO A 9 -2.70 9.88 -2.48
N VAL A 10 -3.26 11.06 -2.32
CA VAL A 10 -4.39 11.34 -1.42
C VAL A 10 -5.57 11.85 -2.23
N ALA A 11 -6.75 11.30 -1.97
CA ALA A 11 -7.98 11.71 -2.62
C ALA A 11 -9.17 11.54 -1.65
N GLY A 12 -10.13 12.47 -1.73
CA GLY A 12 -11.36 12.38 -0.95
C GLY A 12 -11.17 12.35 0.58
N GLY A 13 -10.06 12.92 1.08
CA GLY A 13 -9.75 12.96 2.52
C GLY A 13 -9.03 11.73 3.08
N GLY A 14 -8.57 10.81 2.23
CA GLY A 14 -7.82 9.62 2.63
C GLY A 14 -6.72 9.24 1.65
N LEU A 15 -5.92 8.24 2.03
CA LEU A 15 -4.91 7.67 1.15
C LEU A 15 -5.59 6.90 0.02
N TRP A 16 -5.04 7.04 -1.19
CA TRP A 16 -5.50 6.27 -2.33
C TRP A 16 -5.26 4.79 -2.07
N SER A 17 -6.32 4.00 -2.21
CA SER A 17 -6.25 2.56 -2.07
C SER A 17 -7.17 1.85 -3.05
N VAL A 18 -6.78 0.65 -3.44
CA VAL A 18 -7.56 -0.22 -4.34
C VAL A 18 -7.89 -1.53 -3.61
N ARG A 19 -9.04 -2.13 -3.89
CA ARG A 19 -9.40 -3.44 -3.32
C ARG A 19 -9.11 -4.53 -4.35
N ALA A 20 -8.29 -5.50 -3.98
CA ALA A 20 -7.96 -6.64 -4.83
C ALA A 20 -7.67 -7.89 -3.98
N GLY A 21 -8.25 -9.03 -4.36
CA GLY A 21 -8.03 -10.30 -3.66
C GLY A 21 -8.47 -10.31 -2.19
N GLY A 22 -9.50 -9.54 -1.83
CA GLY A 22 -9.98 -9.42 -0.44
C GLY A 22 -9.12 -8.53 0.46
N VAL A 23 -8.04 -7.93 -0.05
CA VAL A 23 -7.14 -7.03 0.67
C VAL A 23 -7.29 -5.61 0.13
N ARG A 24 -7.19 -4.63 1.03
CA ARG A 24 -7.04 -3.21 0.64
C ARG A 24 -5.57 -2.91 0.37
N TRP A 25 -5.24 -2.40 -0.79
CA TRP A 25 -3.88 -2.04 -1.18
C TRP A 25 -3.72 -0.55 -1.18
N VAL A 26 -2.89 -0.04 -0.27
CA VAL A 26 -2.42 1.36 -0.33
C VAL A 26 -1.45 1.47 -1.50
N CYS A 27 -1.62 2.49 -2.35
CA CYS A 27 -0.74 2.71 -3.49
C CYS A 27 0.40 3.67 -3.11
N GLY A 28 1.64 3.22 -3.20
CA GLY A 28 2.82 4.05 -3.00
C GLY A 28 3.69 4.10 -4.25
N PHE A 29 4.43 5.19 -4.45
CA PHE A 29 5.31 5.36 -5.60
C PHE A 29 6.70 5.79 -5.15
N THR A 30 7.74 5.24 -5.77
CA THR A 30 9.13 5.57 -5.40
C THR A 30 9.58 6.94 -5.87
N ASP A 31 8.97 7.43 -6.96
CA ASP A 31 9.24 8.74 -7.54
C ASP A 31 8.00 9.37 -8.19
N GLU A 32 8.12 10.65 -8.55
CA GLU A 32 7.03 11.41 -9.18
C GLU A 32 6.69 10.90 -10.58
N ALA A 33 7.62 10.27 -11.29
CA ALA A 33 7.35 9.74 -12.62
C ALA A 33 6.44 8.50 -12.55
N ALA A 34 6.65 7.62 -11.57
CA ALA A 34 5.79 6.48 -11.29
C ALA A 34 4.39 6.94 -10.84
N LEU A 35 4.31 7.98 -9.99
CA LEU A 35 3.05 8.61 -9.61
C LEU A 35 2.33 9.24 -10.81
N ALA A 36 3.03 9.96 -11.67
CA ALA A 36 2.45 10.60 -12.85
C ALA A 36 1.86 9.58 -13.82
N ARG A 37 2.56 8.46 -14.05
CA ARG A 37 2.02 7.33 -14.84
C ARG A 37 0.72 6.82 -14.25
N PHE A 38 0.63 6.67 -12.93
CA PHE A 38 -0.59 6.24 -12.26
C PHE A 38 -1.72 7.27 -12.40
N ALA A 39 -1.43 8.55 -12.21
CA ALA A 39 -2.39 9.64 -12.33
C ALA A 39 -3.02 9.67 -13.74
N LEU A 40 -2.22 9.46 -14.79
CA LEU A 40 -2.71 9.39 -16.18
C LEU A 40 -3.75 8.27 -16.41
N HIS A 41 -3.67 7.17 -15.67
CA HIS A 41 -4.60 6.05 -15.81
C HIS A 41 -5.86 6.20 -14.93
N GLN A 42 -5.75 6.89 -13.79
CA GLN A 42 -6.77 6.85 -12.72
C GLN A 42 -7.51 8.16 -12.52
N ALA A 43 -6.92 9.30 -12.92
CA ALA A 43 -7.54 10.62 -12.84
C ALA A 43 -7.80 11.14 -14.28
N PRO A 44 -8.99 10.88 -14.86
CA PRO A 44 -9.34 11.43 -16.16
C PRO A 44 -9.57 12.94 -16.03
N GLY A 45 -8.57 13.71 -16.44
CA GLY A 45 -8.53 15.16 -16.31
C GLY A 45 -7.20 15.53 -15.69
N ASP A 46 -6.49 16.44 -16.34
CA ASP A 46 -5.10 16.88 -16.09
C ASP A 46 -4.88 17.55 -14.71
N GLN A 47 -5.66 17.18 -13.69
CA GLN A 47 -5.53 17.67 -12.35
C GLN A 47 -4.39 16.92 -11.64
N PRO A 48 -3.43 17.66 -11.06
CA PRO A 48 -2.37 17.06 -10.27
C PRO A 48 -3.00 16.32 -9.09
N LEU A 49 -2.60 15.06 -8.92
CA LEU A 49 -3.03 14.23 -7.80
C LEU A 49 -2.19 14.63 -6.58
N ASP A 50 -2.82 15.15 -5.54
CA ASP A 50 -2.15 15.45 -4.28
C ASP A 50 -1.50 14.17 -3.73
N TYR A 51 -0.31 14.30 -3.12
CA TYR A 51 0.41 13.18 -2.55
C TYR A 51 1.10 13.55 -1.24
N ALA A 52 1.26 12.54 -0.38
CA ALA A 52 2.06 12.62 0.84
C ALA A 52 3.34 11.80 0.66
N ALA A 53 4.50 12.40 0.95
CA ALA A 53 5.77 11.69 1.01
C ALA A 53 5.93 11.05 2.41
N LEU A 54 5.80 9.73 2.48
CA LEU A 54 5.81 8.98 3.73
C LEU A 54 6.86 7.87 3.70
N LEU A 55 7.48 7.58 4.84
CA LEU A 55 8.32 6.39 4.95
C LEU A 55 7.47 5.13 4.81
N GLY A 56 7.98 4.14 4.08
CA GLY A 56 7.32 2.85 3.93
C GLY A 56 6.93 2.23 5.28
N ALA A 57 7.82 2.32 6.28
CA ALA A 57 7.55 1.88 7.65
C ALA A 57 6.31 2.56 8.25
N ARG A 58 6.17 3.87 8.09
CA ARG A 58 5.02 4.61 8.61
C ARG A 58 3.70 4.14 7.99
N ILE A 59 3.72 3.79 6.71
CA ILE A 59 2.54 3.26 6.03
C ILE A 59 2.14 1.91 6.61
N VAL A 60 3.07 0.96 6.70
CA VAL A 60 2.77 -0.40 7.15
C VAL A 60 2.59 -0.53 8.66
N ASP A 61 3.18 0.36 9.46
CA ASP A 61 3.15 0.30 10.92
C ASP A 61 2.08 1.19 11.56
N GLU A 62 1.71 2.31 10.94
CA GLU A 62 0.72 3.23 11.51
C GLU A 62 -0.56 3.27 10.67
N LEU A 63 -0.43 3.47 9.35
CA LEU A 63 -1.59 3.71 8.49
C LEU A 63 -2.39 2.43 8.24
N VAL A 64 -1.70 1.32 7.96
CA VAL A 64 -2.34 0.01 7.75
C VAL A 64 -3.13 -0.42 8.99
N PRO A 65 -2.59 -0.39 10.22
CA PRO A 65 -3.38 -0.71 11.41
C PRO A 65 -4.59 0.20 11.65
N ALA A 66 -4.48 1.48 11.28
CA ALA A 66 -5.57 2.43 11.42
C ALA A 66 -6.75 2.18 10.47
N LEU A 67 -6.58 1.39 9.40
CA LEU A 67 -7.66 1.09 8.45
C LEU A 67 -8.69 0.10 9.00
N GLY A 68 -8.38 -0.63 10.08
CA GLY A 68 -9.29 -1.57 10.74
C GLY A 68 -9.62 -2.82 9.90
N GLU A 69 -8.91 -3.05 8.80
CA GLU A 69 -9.07 -4.21 7.92
C GLU A 69 -7.71 -4.62 7.33
N PRO A 70 -7.57 -5.87 6.83
CA PRO A 70 -6.36 -6.31 6.15
C PRO A 70 -5.94 -5.38 5.01
N ALA A 71 -4.77 -4.75 5.16
CA ALA A 71 -4.26 -3.82 4.16
C ALA A 71 -2.77 -4.02 3.85
N GLY A 72 -2.46 -4.20 2.57
CA GLY A 72 -1.09 -4.29 2.05
C GLY A 72 -0.62 -2.98 1.42
N LEU A 73 0.65 -2.93 1.03
CA LEU A 73 1.21 -1.84 0.25
C LEU A 73 1.58 -2.34 -1.15
N ALA A 74 1.08 -1.64 -2.17
CA ALA A 74 1.48 -1.85 -3.54
C ALA A 74 2.33 -0.67 -3.99
N VAL A 75 3.52 -0.94 -4.52
CA VAL A 75 4.51 0.06 -4.92
C VAL A 75 4.68 0.04 -6.43
N ASP A 76 4.69 1.22 -7.05
CA ASP A 76 4.97 1.42 -8.49
C ASP A 76 4.07 0.58 -9.40
N ILE A 77 2.80 0.41 -9.04
CA ILE A 77 1.83 -0.43 -9.78
C ILE A 77 1.51 0.05 -11.19
N ALA A 78 1.89 1.30 -11.53
CA ALA A 78 1.77 1.87 -12.86
C ALA A 78 3.08 1.82 -13.67
N THR A 79 4.10 1.14 -13.14
CA THR A 79 5.38 0.91 -13.81
C THR A 79 5.43 -0.53 -14.31
N GLU A 80 5.58 -0.69 -15.62
CA GLU A 80 5.74 -2.00 -16.26
C GLU A 80 6.96 -2.74 -15.67
N ASP A 81 6.75 -3.98 -15.23
CA ASP A 81 7.72 -4.85 -14.54
C ASP A 81 8.36 -4.31 -13.23
N GLY A 82 8.03 -3.09 -12.81
CA GLY A 82 8.53 -2.46 -11.59
C GLY A 82 7.62 -2.61 -10.37
N ALA A 83 6.42 -3.14 -10.56
CA ALA A 83 5.42 -3.24 -9.51
C ALA A 83 5.85 -4.21 -8.40
N MET A 84 5.81 -3.75 -7.15
CA MET A 84 6.14 -4.55 -5.97
C MET A 84 4.95 -4.59 -5.02
N PHE A 85 4.60 -5.79 -4.55
CA PHE A 85 3.49 -5.98 -3.61
C PHE A 85 4.01 -6.48 -2.27
N PHE A 86 3.64 -5.76 -1.21
CA PHE A 86 3.94 -6.07 0.18
C PHE A 86 2.63 -6.45 0.87
N PRO A 87 2.26 -7.74 0.88
CA PRO A 87 1.00 -8.20 1.46
C PRO A 87 0.95 -7.98 2.99
N PRO A 88 -0.25 -7.93 3.59
CA PRO A 88 -0.43 -7.76 5.03
C PRO A 88 -0.06 -9.02 5.82
N VAL A 89 1.21 -9.42 5.79
CA VAL A 89 1.72 -10.61 6.48
C VAL A 89 2.72 -10.26 7.58
N ALA A 90 2.94 -11.19 8.50
CA ALA A 90 3.93 -11.06 9.56
C ALA A 90 5.32 -10.73 8.98
N GLY A 91 6.01 -9.78 9.60
CA GLY A 91 7.29 -9.25 9.10
C GLY A 91 7.17 -8.14 8.04
N ILE A 92 5.99 -7.92 7.47
CA ILE A 92 5.68 -6.74 6.63
C ILE A 92 4.85 -5.72 7.41
N VAL A 93 3.77 -6.16 8.03
CA VAL A 93 2.88 -5.36 8.89
C VAL A 93 2.97 -5.86 10.34
N PRO A 94 2.54 -5.07 11.34
CA PRO A 94 2.44 -5.55 12.71
C PRO A 94 1.56 -6.80 12.83
N ASP A 95 1.96 -7.74 13.70
CA ASP A 95 1.28 -9.03 13.87
C ASP A 95 -0.22 -8.89 14.19
N ALA A 96 -0.61 -7.81 14.88
CA ALA A 96 -2.01 -7.53 15.22
C ALA A 96 -2.94 -7.36 14.00
N VAL A 97 -2.39 -7.08 12.81
CA VAL A 97 -3.16 -6.88 11.57
C VAL A 97 -2.67 -7.76 10.42
N ALA A 98 -1.74 -8.67 10.69
CA ALA A 98 -1.25 -9.65 9.73
C ALA A 98 -2.31 -10.73 9.46
N VAL A 99 -2.55 -11.05 8.18
CA VAL A 99 -3.59 -12.03 7.77
C VAL A 99 -3.14 -13.48 7.90
N ASP A 100 -1.83 -13.71 7.83
CA ASP A 100 -1.22 -15.02 8.05
C ASP A 100 -0.96 -15.31 9.54
N ALA A 101 -1.15 -14.31 10.41
CA ALA A 101 -1.12 -14.46 11.87
C ALA A 101 -2.40 -15.11 12.45
N GLY A 102 -3.12 -15.90 11.64
CA GLY A 102 -4.13 -16.83 12.15
C GLY A 102 -3.52 -17.73 13.25
N PRO A 103 -4.33 -18.22 14.21
CA PRO A 103 -3.80 -18.86 15.42
C PRO A 103 -2.83 -19.97 15.04
N ALA A 104 -1.65 -20.00 15.66
CA ALA A 104 -0.75 -21.13 15.56
C ALA A 104 -1.51 -22.41 15.98
N GLY A 105 -1.94 -23.21 15.02
CA GLY A 105 -2.68 -24.45 15.19
C GLY A 105 -3.39 -24.76 13.87
N GLU A 106 -2.92 -25.70 13.06
CA GLU A 106 -2.94 -27.12 13.41
C GLU A 106 -1.77 -27.86 12.76
N VAL A 107 -0.88 -28.40 13.61
CA VAL A 107 0.01 -29.49 13.24
C VAL A 107 -0.89 -30.72 13.10
N ARG A 108 -1.22 -31.12 11.87
CA ARG A 108 -1.88 -32.41 11.66
C ARG A 108 -0.84 -33.51 11.74
N SER A 109 -1.04 -34.37 12.74
CA SER A 109 -0.33 -35.64 12.97
C SER A 109 -0.48 -36.61 11.81
#